data_AF-A0AAW5DVQ4-F1
#
_entry.id   AF-A0AAW5DVQ4-F1
#
_cell.length_a   1.000
_cell.length_b   1.000
_cell.length_c   1.000
_cell.angle_alpha   90.00
_cell.angle_beta   90.00
_cell.angle_gamma   90.00
#
_symmetry.space_group_name_H-M   'P 1'
#
loop_
_entity.id
_entity.type
_entity.pdbx_description
1 polymer ?
#
loop_
_entity_poly.entity_id
_entity_poly.type
_entity_poly.pdbx_seq_one_letter_code
_entity_poly.pdbx_strand_id
1 'polypeptide(L)'
;MKRCEFQPISIDDLPAMADLLIQRQNAEAEVFPFLKNSCLNKEYTTDLLRNLLNHKKVIGVGAFTNHELVGYLIGEIKIDTLRGRHIWVPYEGIAIRMDQSSELIRNLYAKVSVKWLEQGCFMHYTIIPLGNQVYYDAYQRLSFFIQQVHGVLNIGDYKPFEHVSDIEIKIADKMDSEMMGKMSSIIQSYQNSTPTFEPALPEVVSNIHSAYKSIVEEDDPTCLIASKDMKEVGFQVYDQINTDLMTPDNGVELSIAGTSDSQMGKGVGKRLMNEGYRIMKEKGYNSIVTDWRITNLASSTFWPKCGFMPVAYRMVRSIDSHIAWANFNNPSIKLL
;
A
#
# COMPACT_ATOMS: atom_id res chain seq x y z
N MET A 1 -28.85 -3.56 -13.74
CA MET A 1 -27.56 -3.32 -14.43
C MET A 1 -27.83 -3.19 -15.92
N LYS A 2 -27.35 -2.13 -16.58
CA LYS A 2 -27.32 -2.09 -18.05
C LYS A 2 -26.41 -3.24 -18.54
N ARG A 3 -26.75 -3.85 -19.68
CA ARG A 3 -25.96 -4.96 -20.24
C ARG A 3 -24.57 -4.42 -20.62
N CYS A 4 -23.54 -4.84 -19.89
CA CYS A 4 -22.16 -4.48 -20.17
C CYS A 4 -21.50 -5.57 -21.02
N GLU A 5 -20.70 -5.15 -21.99
CA GLU A 5 -19.76 -6.01 -22.70
C GLU A 5 -18.39 -5.93 -22.03
N PHE A 6 -17.66 -7.04 -21.98
CA PHE A 6 -16.34 -7.10 -21.34
C PHE A 6 -15.30 -7.47 -22.38
N GLN A 7 -14.30 -6.61 -22.55
CA GLN A 7 -13.27 -6.73 -23.58
C GLN A 7 -11.89 -6.44 -22.98
N PRO A 8 -10.79 -7.04 -23.49
CA PRO A 8 -9.45 -6.66 -23.07
C PRO A 8 -9.22 -5.16 -23.29
N ILE A 9 -8.61 -4.48 -22.30
CA ILE A 9 -8.19 -3.09 -22.46
C ILE A 9 -7.01 -3.01 -23.44
N SER A 10 -7.00 -2.01 -24.29
CA SER A 10 -5.88 -1.67 -25.17
C SER A 10 -5.39 -0.23 -24.96
N ILE A 11 -4.36 0.15 -25.71
CA ILE A 11 -3.85 1.53 -25.70
C ILE A 11 -4.88 2.54 -26.25
N ASP A 12 -5.84 2.08 -27.05
CA ASP A 12 -6.90 2.93 -27.63
C ASP A 12 -7.92 3.37 -26.57
N ASP A 13 -8.03 2.63 -25.47
CA ASP A 13 -8.94 2.94 -24.35
C ASP A 13 -8.36 4.00 -23.39
N LEU A 14 -7.07 4.33 -23.50
CA LEU A 14 -6.36 5.21 -22.55
C LEU A 14 -7.08 6.53 -22.25
N PRO A 15 -7.60 7.29 -23.24
CA PRO A 15 -8.29 8.54 -22.94
C PRO A 15 -9.52 8.34 -22.03
N ALA A 16 -10.30 7.30 -22.29
CA ALA A 16 -11.49 6.99 -21.49
C ALA A 16 -11.12 6.46 -20.10
N MET A 17 -10.05 5.65 -19.99
CA MET A 17 -9.52 5.20 -18.71
C MET A 17 -9.05 6.38 -17.84
N ALA A 18 -8.31 7.33 -18.44
CA ALA A 18 -7.84 8.52 -17.73
C ALA A 18 -9.01 9.37 -17.23
N ASP A 19 -10.05 9.57 -18.05
CA ASP A 19 -11.24 10.32 -17.66
C ASP A 19 -11.99 9.63 -16.49
N LEU A 20 -12.09 8.30 -16.49
CA LEU A 20 -12.67 7.54 -15.37
C LEU A 20 -11.83 7.64 -14.10
N LEU A 21 -10.50 7.53 -14.21
CA LEU A 21 -9.60 7.61 -13.07
C LEU A 21 -9.59 9.00 -12.44
N ILE A 22 -9.62 10.07 -13.25
CA ILE A 22 -9.73 11.45 -12.76
C ILE A 22 -11.08 11.69 -12.08
N GLN A 23 -12.18 11.16 -12.63
CA GLN A 23 -13.49 11.25 -11.97
C GLN A 23 -13.49 10.55 -10.60
N ARG A 24 -12.92 9.34 -10.54
CA ARG A 24 -12.74 8.62 -9.27
C ARG A 24 -11.91 9.46 -8.29
N GLN A 25 -10.76 9.97 -8.73
CA GLN A 25 -9.86 10.76 -7.90
C GLN A 25 -10.53 12.04 -7.36
N ASN A 26 -11.30 12.73 -8.19
CA ASN A 26 -12.05 13.92 -7.77
C ASN A 26 -13.11 13.58 -6.71
N ALA A 27 -13.81 12.45 -6.87
CA ALA A 27 -14.76 11.99 -5.85
C ALA A 27 -14.07 11.60 -4.54
N GLU A 28 -12.90 10.96 -4.62
CA GLU A 28 -12.09 10.66 -3.43
C GLU A 28 -11.59 11.92 -2.73
N ALA A 29 -11.26 12.97 -3.48
CA ALA A 29 -10.82 14.25 -2.94
C ALA A 29 -11.91 15.01 -2.16
N GLU A 30 -13.19 14.63 -2.32
CA GLU A 30 -14.28 15.15 -1.45
C GLU A 30 -14.14 14.64 -0.01
N VAL A 31 -13.57 13.44 0.18
CA VAL A 31 -13.31 12.83 1.48
C VAL A 31 -11.89 13.13 1.97
N PHE A 32 -10.93 13.11 1.04
CA PHE A 32 -9.51 13.31 1.31
C PHE A 32 -8.97 14.49 0.49
N PRO A 33 -9.14 15.75 0.93
CA PRO A 33 -8.82 16.94 0.12
C PRO A 33 -7.39 17.00 -0.42
N PHE A 34 -6.42 16.38 0.27
CA PHE A 34 -5.03 16.33 -0.16
C PHE A 34 -4.81 15.53 -1.46
N LEU A 35 -5.76 14.67 -1.85
CA LEU A 35 -5.72 13.90 -3.10
C LEU A 35 -5.93 14.78 -4.35
N LYS A 36 -6.34 16.03 -4.17
CA LYS A 36 -6.29 17.07 -5.20
C LYS A 36 -4.92 17.73 -5.24
N ASN A 37 -3.90 16.91 -5.44
CA ASN A 37 -2.50 17.30 -5.49
C ASN A 37 -2.08 17.83 -6.87
N SER A 38 -0.83 18.26 -7.00
CA SER A 38 -0.28 18.88 -8.20
C SER A 38 -0.19 17.93 -9.40
N CYS A 39 -0.14 16.61 -9.21
CA CYS A 39 -0.02 15.64 -10.30
C CYS A 39 -1.36 15.27 -10.92
N LEU A 40 -2.50 15.57 -10.28
CA LEU A 40 -3.84 15.25 -10.80
C LEU A 40 -4.20 16.10 -12.03
N ASN A 41 -3.79 15.63 -13.20
CA ASN A 41 -4.16 16.20 -14.48
C ASN A 41 -4.23 15.12 -15.58
N LYS A 42 -4.86 15.46 -16.70
CA LYS A 42 -5.11 14.51 -17.80
C LYS A 42 -3.85 13.94 -18.41
N GLU A 43 -2.80 14.75 -18.55
CA GLU A 43 -1.53 14.32 -19.14
C GLU A 43 -0.85 13.29 -18.23
N TYR A 44 -0.63 13.64 -16.96
CA TYR A 44 -0.03 12.74 -15.96
C TYR A 44 -0.81 11.43 -15.82
N THR A 45 -2.13 11.50 -15.69
CA THR A 45 -2.96 10.28 -15.56
C THR A 45 -2.88 9.40 -16.82
N THR A 46 -2.88 10.00 -18.01
CA THR A 46 -2.77 9.24 -19.26
C THR A 46 -1.40 8.59 -19.38
N ASP A 47 -0.32 9.29 -19.02
CA ASP A 47 1.05 8.79 -19.07
C ASP A 47 1.27 7.66 -18.07
N LEU A 48 0.76 7.80 -16.85
CA LEU A 48 0.76 6.76 -15.82
C LEU A 48 0.10 5.48 -16.35
N LEU A 49 -1.12 5.58 -16.89
CA LEU A 49 -1.84 4.43 -17.43
C LEU A 49 -1.15 3.84 -18.66
N ARG A 50 -0.55 4.67 -19.53
CA ARG A 50 0.24 4.20 -20.68
C ARG A 50 1.44 3.39 -20.23
N ASN A 51 2.17 3.86 -19.23
CA ASN A 51 3.34 3.17 -18.67
C ASN A 51 2.95 1.81 -18.08
N LEU A 52 1.80 1.73 -17.40
CA LEU A 52 1.27 0.46 -16.91
C LEU A 52 0.93 -0.49 -18.07
N LEU A 53 0.16 -0.05 -19.06
CA LEU A 53 -0.24 -0.92 -20.18
C LEU A 53 0.93 -1.37 -21.07
N ASN A 54 2.00 -0.58 -21.16
CA ASN A 54 3.21 -0.94 -21.89
C ASN A 54 3.98 -2.09 -21.24
N HIS A 55 3.74 -2.38 -19.97
CA HIS A 55 4.42 -3.48 -19.29
C HIS A 55 3.86 -4.82 -19.77
N LYS A 56 4.72 -5.65 -20.38
CA LYS A 56 4.34 -6.95 -21.00
C LYS A 56 3.61 -7.93 -20.07
N LYS A 57 3.61 -7.68 -18.77
CA LYS A 57 3.00 -8.51 -17.74
C LYS A 57 1.64 -7.99 -17.24
N VAL A 58 1.12 -6.91 -17.83
CA VAL A 58 -0.19 -6.35 -17.47
C VAL A 58 -1.30 -7.05 -18.24
N ILE A 59 -2.32 -7.47 -17.51
CA ILE A 59 -3.54 -8.08 -18.05
C ILE A 59 -4.72 -7.35 -17.41
N GLY A 60 -5.61 -6.82 -18.24
CA GLY A 60 -6.82 -6.15 -17.77
C GLY A 60 -8.02 -6.32 -18.68
N VAL A 61 -9.16 -5.87 -18.18
CA VAL A 61 -10.46 -5.92 -18.86
C VAL A 61 -11.20 -4.59 -18.64
N GLY A 62 -11.88 -4.14 -19.69
CA GLY A 62 -12.78 -3.00 -19.68
C GLY A 62 -14.22 -3.48 -19.75
N ALA A 63 -15.12 -2.73 -19.13
CA ALA A 63 -16.56 -2.91 -19.25
C ALA A 63 -17.14 -1.77 -20.08
N PHE A 64 -17.94 -2.11 -21.09
CA PHE A 64 -18.48 -1.18 -22.06
C PHE A 64 -20.00 -1.20 -22.07
N THR A 65 -20.62 -0.03 -22.13
CA THR A 65 -22.06 0.15 -22.34
C THR A 65 -22.25 1.07 -23.54
N ASN A 66 -22.96 0.63 -24.58
CA ASN A 66 -23.14 1.41 -25.82
C ASN A 66 -21.80 1.87 -26.44
N HIS A 67 -20.77 1.03 -26.40
CA HIS A 67 -19.38 1.33 -26.83
C HIS A 67 -18.63 2.37 -25.97
N GLU A 68 -19.21 2.83 -24.87
CA GLU A 68 -18.52 3.69 -23.91
C GLU A 68 -17.89 2.85 -22.79
N LEU A 69 -16.62 3.10 -22.47
CA LEU A 69 -15.97 2.50 -21.31
C LEU A 69 -16.60 3.04 -20.02
N VAL A 70 -17.17 2.15 -19.21
CA VAL A 70 -17.82 2.48 -17.93
C VAL A 70 -17.04 1.97 -16.72
N GLY A 71 -15.96 1.22 -16.94
CA GLY A 71 -15.04 0.80 -15.91
C GLY A 71 -13.94 -0.10 -16.44
N TYR A 72 -12.83 -0.19 -15.72
CA TYR A 72 -11.71 -1.08 -16.05
C TYR A 72 -11.09 -1.67 -14.80
N LEU A 73 -10.40 -2.80 -14.99
CA LEU A 73 -9.54 -3.43 -14.00
C LEU A 73 -8.29 -3.99 -14.69
N ILE A 74 -7.12 -3.50 -14.31
CA ILE A 74 -5.81 -3.93 -14.81
C ILE A 74 -4.95 -4.44 -13.65
N GLY A 75 -4.21 -5.52 -13.88
CA GLY A 75 -3.27 -6.08 -12.90
C GLY A 75 -1.99 -6.52 -13.56
N GLU A 76 -0.88 -6.33 -12.87
CA GLU A 76 0.45 -6.75 -13.30
C GLU A 76 0.81 -8.10 -12.69
N ILE A 77 1.35 -9.03 -13.49
CA ILE A 77 1.97 -10.25 -12.98
C ILE A 77 3.34 -9.90 -12.40
N LYS A 78 3.48 -10.08 -11.08
CA LYS A 78 4.75 -9.94 -10.36
C LYS A 78 5.25 -11.30 -9.89
N ILE A 79 6.57 -11.39 -9.74
CA ILE A 79 7.26 -12.58 -9.23
C ILE A 79 8.33 -12.06 -8.28
N ASP A 80 8.21 -12.41 -7.00
CA ASP A 80 9.23 -12.13 -5.99
C ASP A 80 9.39 -13.32 -5.05
N THR A 81 10.46 -13.34 -4.27
CA THR A 81 10.80 -14.44 -3.36
C THR A 81 9.77 -14.65 -2.26
N LEU A 82 9.13 -13.57 -1.79
CA LEU A 82 8.24 -13.60 -0.63
C LEU A 82 6.82 -14.07 -1.00
N ARG A 83 6.30 -13.61 -2.13
CA ARG A 83 4.92 -13.84 -2.58
C ARG A 83 4.81 -14.86 -3.71
N GLY A 84 5.95 -15.24 -4.29
CA GLY A 84 5.98 -16.01 -5.52
C GLY A 84 5.31 -15.25 -6.66
N ARG A 85 4.71 -16.00 -7.58
CA ARG A 85 3.95 -15.43 -8.70
C ARG A 85 2.57 -14.97 -8.25
N HIS A 86 2.25 -13.71 -8.48
CA HIS A 86 1.01 -13.09 -8.04
C HIS A 86 0.56 -11.96 -8.96
N ILE A 87 -0.69 -11.52 -8.79
CA ILE A 87 -1.19 -10.29 -9.43
C ILE A 87 -1.07 -9.12 -8.48
N TRP A 88 -0.64 -7.98 -9.00
CA TRP A 88 -0.66 -6.69 -8.35
C TRP A 88 -1.55 -5.72 -9.13
N VAL A 89 -2.70 -5.37 -8.58
CA VAL A 89 -3.54 -4.26 -9.05
C VAL A 89 -3.09 -3.00 -8.29
N PRO A 90 -2.43 -2.04 -8.95
CA PRO A 90 -2.01 -0.82 -8.29
C PRO A 90 -3.22 0.09 -8.02
N TYR A 91 -3.00 1.20 -7.30
CA TYR A 91 -4.08 2.09 -6.86
C TYR A 91 -4.89 2.66 -8.04
N GLU A 92 -4.22 3.00 -9.13
CA GLU A 92 -4.76 3.47 -10.41
C GLU A 92 -5.31 2.35 -11.31
N GLY A 93 -5.11 1.09 -10.91
CA GLY A 93 -5.44 -0.10 -11.68
C GLY A 93 -6.93 -0.41 -11.80
N ILE A 94 -7.79 0.38 -11.15
CA ILE A 94 -9.24 0.21 -11.18
C ILE A 94 -9.99 1.54 -11.13
N ALA A 95 -10.90 1.76 -12.06
CA ALA A 95 -11.89 2.83 -11.96
C ALA A 95 -13.22 2.38 -12.56
N ILE A 96 -14.33 2.89 -12.01
CA ILE A 96 -15.67 2.72 -12.58
C ILE A 96 -16.34 4.09 -12.64
N ARG A 97 -17.26 4.26 -13.58
CA ARG A 97 -18.05 5.49 -13.69
C ARG A 97 -18.93 5.67 -12.44
N MET A 98 -19.12 6.90 -11.99
CA MET A 98 -19.80 7.22 -10.73
C MET A 98 -21.26 6.77 -10.64
N ASP A 99 -21.91 6.48 -11.77
CA ASP A 99 -23.28 5.93 -11.83
C ASP A 99 -23.32 4.39 -11.70
N GLN A 100 -22.17 3.72 -11.59
CA GLN A 100 -22.06 2.27 -11.51
C GLN A 100 -22.00 1.77 -10.06
N SER A 101 -22.60 0.62 -9.82
CA SER A 101 -22.55 -0.06 -8.52
C SER A 101 -21.29 -0.93 -8.35
N SER A 102 -21.04 -1.38 -7.11
CA SER A 102 -19.96 -2.32 -6.76
C SER A 102 -20.01 -3.64 -7.54
N GLU A 103 -21.17 -4.03 -8.08
CA GLU A 103 -21.28 -5.21 -8.95
C GLU A 103 -20.45 -5.09 -10.24
N LEU A 104 -20.22 -3.89 -10.76
CA LEU A 104 -19.39 -3.75 -11.96
C LEU A 104 -17.96 -4.20 -11.70
N ILE A 105 -17.39 -3.83 -10.55
CA ILE A 105 -16.07 -4.27 -10.10
C ILE A 105 -16.02 -5.79 -9.96
N ARG A 106 -17.06 -6.39 -9.37
CA ARG A 106 -17.14 -7.85 -9.19
C ARG A 106 -17.19 -8.58 -10.53
N ASN A 107 -17.89 -8.03 -11.52
CA ASN A 107 -17.94 -8.59 -12.86
C ASN A 107 -16.63 -8.39 -13.63
N LEU A 108 -15.99 -7.22 -13.55
CA LEU A 108 -14.64 -6.98 -14.09
C LEU A 108 -13.65 -7.99 -13.53
N TYR A 109 -13.64 -8.16 -12.20
CA TYR A 109 -12.80 -9.16 -11.53
C TYR A 109 -13.07 -10.57 -12.05
N ALA A 110 -14.34 -11.00 -12.10
CA ALA A 110 -14.70 -12.33 -12.56
C ALA A 110 -14.23 -12.64 -13.99
N LYS A 111 -14.13 -11.61 -14.85
CA LYS A 111 -13.61 -11.75 -16.21
C LYS A 111 -12.09 -11.81 -16.25
N VAL A 112 -11.40 -10.89 -15.59
CA VAL A 112 -9.95 -10.81 -15.66
C VAL A 112 -9.26 -11.91 -14.86
N SER A 113 -9.86 -12.38 -13.76
CA SER A 113 -9.26 -13.38 -12.87
C SER A 113 -9.02 -14.72 -13.57
N VAL A 114 -9.82 -15.06 -14.60
CA VAL A 114 -9.60 -16.27 -15.41
C VAL A 114 -8.23 -16.19 -16.09
N LYS A 115 -7.92 -15.06 -16.73
CA LYS A 115 -6.64 -14.84 -17.42
C LYS A 115 -5.48 -14.82 -16.43
N TRP A 116 -5.69 -14.29 -15.23
CA TRP A 116 -4.66 -14.29 -14.18
C TRP A 116 -4.35 -15.72 -13.67
N LEU A 117 -5.39 -16.55 -13.50
CA LEU A 117 -5.23 -17.95 -13.10
C LEU A 117 -4.56 -18.79 -14.18
N GLU A 118 -4.84 -18.54 -15.46
CA GLU A 118 -4.14 -19.17 -16.59
C GLU A 118 -2.63 -18.88 -16.57
N GLN A 119 -2.20 -17.78 -15.95
CA GLN A 119 -0.80 -17.43 -15.77
C GLN A 119 -0.18 -18.03 -14.49
N GLY A 120 -0.93 -18.86 -13.76
CA GLY A 120 -0.50 -19.47 -12.49
C GLY A 120 -0.46 -18.48 -11.32
N CYS A 121 -1.20 -17.37 -11.41
CA CYS A 121 -1.29 -16.42 -10.31
C CYS A 121 -2.48 -16.78 -9.43
N PHE A 122 -2.22 -17.29 -8.22
CA PHE A 122 -3.27 -17.68 -7.26
C PHE A 122 -3.44 -16.69 -6.11
N MET A 123 -2.47 -15.80 -5.94
CA MET A 123 -2.52 -14.69 -5.01
C MET A 123 -2.80 -13.41 -5.78
N HIS A 124 -3.90 -12.73 -5.45
CA HIS A 124 -4.27 -11.46 -6.07
C HIS A 124 -4.22 -10.36 -5.02
N TYR A 125 -3.40 -9.34 -5.25
CA TYR A 125 -3.27 -8.16 -4.40
C TYR A 125 -3.84 -6.95 -5.12
N THR A 126 -4.51 -6.09 -4.38
CA THR A 126 -5.09 -4.86 -4.92
C THR A 126 -4.96 -3.73 -3.92
N ILE A 127 -4.53 -2.56 -4.37
CA ILE A 127 -4.64 -1.34 -3.58
C ILE A 127 -5.98 -0.71 -3.94
N ILE A 128 -6.86 -0.55 -2.96
CA ILE A 128 -8.18 0.02 -3.17
C ILE A 128 -8.30 1.39 -2.49
N PRO A 129 -9.00 2.34 -3.13
CA PRO A 129 -9.31 3.61 -2.50
C PRO A 129 -10.38 3.48 -1.42
N LEU A 130 -10.32 4.35 -0.40
CA LEU A 130 -11.32 4.43 0.67
C LEU A 130 -12.22 5.67 0.59
N GLY A 131 -11.99 6.58 -0.36
CA GLY A 131 -12.84 7.76 -0.55
C GLY A 131 -14.25 7.41 -1.07
N ASN A 132 -14.43 6.19 -1.62
CA ASN A 132 -15.73 5.69 -2.03
C ASN A 132 -15.91 4.22 -1.60
N GLN A 133 -16.94 3.98 -0.80
CA GLN A 133 -17.26 2.68 -0.20
C GLN A 133 -17.49 1.56 -1.26
N VAL A 134 -17.85 1.93 -2.50
CA VAL A 134 -18.13 0.99 -3.58
C VAL A 134 -16.97 0.02 -3.86
N TYR A 135 -15.73 0.49 -3.68
CA TYR A 135 -14.52 -0.31 -3.88
C TYR A 135 -14.35 -1.32 -2.76
N TYR A 136 -14.41 -0.88 -1.49
CA TYR A 136 -14.31 -1.77 -0.35
C TYR A 136 -15.39 -2.86 -0.37
N ASP A 137 -16.64 -2.48 -0.63
CA ASP A 137 -17.77 -3.41 -0.68
C ASP A 137 -17.60 -4.46 -1.79
N ALA A 138 -17.10 -4.08 -2.96
CA ALA A 138 -16.86 -5.00 -4.06
C ALA A 138 -15.82 -6.07 -3.69
N TYR A 139 -14.67 -5.64 -3.17
CA TYR A 139 -13.56 -6.54 -2.85
C TYR A 139 -13.85 -7.40 -1.62
N GLN A 140 -14.50 -6.86 -0.60
CA GLN A 140 -14.97 -7.66 0.55
C GLN A 140 -15.92 -8.78 0.07
N ARG A 141 -16.86 -8.49 -0.84
CA ARG A 141 -17.80 -9.47 -1.43
C ARG A 141 -17.19 -10.39 -2.48
N LEU A 142 -15.91 -10.20 -2.78
CA LEU A 142 -15.07 -11.12 -3.54
C LEU A 142 -14.16 -11.95 -2.61
N SER A 143 -14.34 -11.87 -1.29
CA SER A 143 -13.48 -12.53 -0.29
C SER A 143 -12.02 -12.08 -0.35
N PHE A 144 -11.78 -10.81 -0.70
CA PHE A 144 -10.52 -10.17 -0.38
C PHE A 144 -10.51 -9.75 1.09
N PHE A 145 -9.35 -9.87 1.73
CA PHE A 145 -9.14 -9.47 3.11
C PHE A 145 -8.13 -8.32 3.16
N ILE A 146 -8.28 -7.39 4.12
CA ILE A 146 -7.30 -6.32 4.31
C ILE A 146 -5.98 -6.96 4.77
N GLN A 147 -4.88 -6.59 4.12
CA GLN A 147 -3.53 -7.00 4.49
C GLN A 147 -2.71 -5.81 5.00
N GLN A 148 -2.77 -4.68 4.29
CA GLN A 148 -2.08 -3.45 4.63
C GLN A 148 -3.06 -2.29 4.71
N VAL A 149 -2.79 -1.36 5.62
CA VAL A 149 -3.40 -0.04 5.66
C VAL A 149 -2.37 0.98 5.22
N HIS A 150 -2.75 1.86 4.30
CA HIS A 150 -2.00 3.07 3.96
C HIS A 150 -2.70 4.25 4.61
N GLY A 151 -1.96 5.02 5.40
CA GLY A 151 -2.49 6.13 6.19
C GLY A 151 -1.76 7.43 5.95
N VAL A 152 -2.49 8.53 6.09
CA VAL A 152 -1.97 9.89 5.96
C VAL A 152 -2.28 10.67 7.23
N LEU A 153 -1.28 11.37 7.74
CA LEU A 153 -1.37 12.33 8.83
C LEU A 153 -1.05 13.73 8.27
N ASN A 154 -1.99 14.66 8.36
CA ASN A 154 -1.71 16.06 8.14
C ASN A 154 -0.94 16.62 9.35
N ILE A 155 0.22 17.24 9.11
CA ILE A 155 1.08 17.83 10.16
C ILE A 155 0.31 18.96 10.89
N GLY A 156 -0.58 19.68 10.22
CA GLY A 156 -1.43 20.69 10.85
C GLY A 156 -2.35 20.14 11.96
N ASP A 157 -2.74 18.86 11.85
CA ASP A 157 -3.71 18.21 12.74
C ASP A 157 -3.04 17.40 13.87
N TYR A 158 -1.72 17.18 13.80
CA TYR A 158 -1.00 16.41 14.81
C TYR A 158 -0.99 17.12 16.16
N LYS A 159 -1.36 16.38 17.22
CA LYS A 159 -1.33 16.84 18.60
C LYS A 159 -0.22 16.09 19.36
N PRO A 160 0.87 16.76 19.74
CA PRO A 160 1.94 16.13 20.49
C PRO A 160 1.45 15.46 21.77
N PHE A 161 1.97 14.27 22.05
CA PHE A 161 1.65 13.54 23.28
C PHE A 161 2.27 14.24 24.49
N GLU A 162 1.48 14.46 25.55
CA GLU A 162 1.96 15.03 26.81
C GLU A 162 2.79 14.01 27.62
N HIS A 163 2.29 12.77 27.73
CA HIS A 163 2.92 11.71 28.50
C HIS A 163 3.78 10.82 27.60
N VAL A 164 5.08 11.08 27.62
CA VAL A 164 6.10 10.41 26.81
C VAL A 164 7.20 9.82 27.70
N SER A 165 7.97 8.87 27.18
CA SER A 165 9.13 8.34 27.92
C SER A 165 10.22 9.39 28.03
N ASP A 166 10.92 9.41 29.17
CA ASP A 166 12.20 10.09 29.30
C ASP A 166 13.28 9.25 28.62
N ILE A 167 13.67 9.67 27.42
CA ILE A 167 14.67 9.03 26.55
C ILE A 167 15.36 10.11 25.71
N GLU A 168 16.59 9.81 25.29
CA GLU A 168 17.33 10.62 24.35
C GLU A 168 16.94 10.26 22.93
N ILE A 169 16.74 11.27 22.07
CA ILE A 169 16.57 11.08 20.63
C ILE A 169 17.71 11.81 19.93
N LYS A 170 18.37 11.12 19.00
CA LYS A 170 19.32 11.73 18.07
C LYS A 170 18.90 11.48 16.63
N ILE A 171 19.34 12.36 15.74
CA ILE A 171 19.38 12.08 14.30
C ILE A 171 20.59 11.19 14.05
N ALA A 172 20.39 10.07 13.36
CA ALA A 172 21.44 9.13 13.02
C ALA A 172 22.44 9.72 12.03
N ASP A 173 23.68 9.25 12.09
CA ASP A 173 24.70 9.54 11.08
C ASP A 173 25.36 8.26 10.55
N LYS A 174 26.32 8.41 9.64
CA LYS A 174 27.02 7.28 8.98
C LYS A 174 27.68 6.30 9.96
N MET A 175 28.04 6.75 11.17
CA MET A 175 28.63 5.91 12.22
C MET A 175 27.60 4.96 12.85
N ASP A 176 26.30 5.20 12.64
CA ASP A 176 25.20 4.40 13.17
C ASP A 176 24.81 3.21 12.26
N SER A 177 25.50 3.00 11.13
CA SER A 177 25.17 1.97 10.13
C SER A 177 25.06 0.57 10.72
N GLU A 178 26.07 0.12 11.47
CA GLU A 178 26.05 -1.23 12.08
C GLU A 178 24.89 -1.41 13.07
N MET A 179 24.56 -0.35 13.79
CA MET A 179 23.48 -0.33 14.77
C MET A 179 22.12 -0.37 14.09
N MET A 180 21.92 0.38 13.00
CA MET A 180 20.72 0.30 12.17
C MET A 180 20.50 -1.12 11.63
N GLY A 181 21.56 -1.77 11.14
CA GLY A 181 21.51 -3.18 10.73
C GLY A 181 20.94 -4.07 11.82
N LYS A 182 21.44 -3.96 13.07
CA LYS A 182 20.94 -4.75 14.21
C LYS A 182 19.47 -4.46 14.54
N MET A 183 19.05 -3.20 14.45
CA MET A 183 17.67 -2.79 14.72
C MET A 183 16.65 -3.34 13.71
N SER A 184 17.08 -3.78 12.52
CA SER A 184 16.20 -4.47 11.56
C SER A 184 15.48 -5.68 12.14
N SER A 185 16.08 -6.34 13.14
CA SER A 185 15.48 -7.49 13.83
C SER A 185 14.23 -7.13 14.63
N ILE A 186 14.10 -5.89 15.12
CA ILE A 186 12.96 -5.44 15.95
C ILE A 186 11.65 -5.53 15.16
N ILE A 187 11.64 -5.01 13.94
CA ILE A 187 10.42 -5.01 13.11
C ILE A 187 10.14 -6.42 12.60
N GLN A 188 11.18 -7.14 12.18
CA GLN A 188 11.02 -8.50 11.67
C GLN A 188 10.50 -9.46 12.74
N SER A 189 11.02 -9.41 13.97
CA SER A 189 10.54 -10.26 15.07
C SER A 189 9.07 -9.99 15.37
N TYR A 190 8.66 -8.72 15.35
CA TYR A 190 7.28 -8.35 15.59
C TYR A 190 6.34 -8.80 14.45
N GLN A 191 6.74 -8.58 13.19
CA GLN A 191 5.94 -9.00 12.02
C GLN A 191 5.87 -10.52 11.87
N ASN A 192 6.91 -11.26 12.26
CA ASN A 192 6.91 -12.72 12.24
C ASN A 192 6.10 -13.34 13.40
N SER A 193 5.77 -12.54 14.41
CA SER A 193 5.01 -12.98 15.59
C SER A 193 3.50 -12.91 15.39
N THR A 194 2.76 -13.48 16.36
CA THR A 194 1.29 -13.42 16.38
C THR A 194 0.77 -11.98 16.52
N PRO A 195 -0.32 -11.60 15.81
CA PRO A 195 -1.08 -12.37 14.83
C PRO A 195 -0.70 -12.04 13.37
N THR A 196 0.51 -11.54 13.10
CA THR A 196 0.93 -11.11 11.76
C THR A 196 1.50 -12.26 10.92
N PHE A 197 2.38 -13.07 11.50
CA PHE A 197 2.96 -14.27 10.87
C PHE A 197 3.61 -14.03 9.49
N GLU A 198 4.25 -12.88 9.28
CA GLU A 198 5.01 -12.62 8.05
C GLU A 198 6.24 -13.54 8.00
N PRO A 199 6.48 -14.31 6.93
CA PRO A 199 7.61 -15.22 6.86
C PRO A 199 8.97 -14.52 6.91
N ALA A 200 9.88 -15.00 7.76
CA ALA A 200 11.27 -14.55 7.84
C ALA A 200 12.18 -15.48 7.03
N LEU A 201 12.13 -15.35 5.70
CA LEU A 201 13.00 -16.14 4.80
C LEU A 201 14.46 -15.66 4.92
N PRO A 202 15.47 -16.54 5.04
CA PRO A 202 16.86 -16.13 5.28
C PRO A 202 17.40 -15.08 4.31
N GLU A 203 17.10 -15.22 3.02
CA GLU A 203 17.49 -14.28 1.98
C GLU A 203 16.81 -12.91 2.14
N VAL A 204 15.55 -12.89 2.56
CA VAL A 204 14.81 -11.65 2.84
C VAL A 204 15.37 -10.98 4.09
N VAL A 205 15.61 -11.74 5.16
CA VAL A 205 16.17 -11.24 6.43
C VAL A 205 17.54 -10.60 6.20
N SER A 206 18.42 -11.26 5.44
CA SER A 206 19.75 -10.76 5.11
C SER A 206 19.69 -9.46 4.28
N ASN A 207 18.78 -9.40 3.31
CA ASN A 207 18.57 -8.22 2.49
C ASN A 207 18.03 -7.03 3.32
N ILE A 208 17.07 -7.26 4.21
CA ILE A 208 16.53 -6.21 5.10
C ILE A 208 17.63 -5.69 6.03
N HIS A 209 18.43 -6.58 6.62
CA HIS A 209 19.53 -6.18 7.49
C HIS A 209 20.55 -5.30 6.74
N SER A 210 20.91 -5.68 5.51
CA SER A 210 21.81 -4.89 4.67
C SER A 210 21.19 -3.54 4.26
N ALA A 211 19.91 -3.53 3.89
CA ALA A 211 19.18 -2.31 3.54
C ALA A 211 19.16 -1.32 4.72
N TYR A 212 18.98 -1.81 5.96
CA TYR A 212 18.96 -0.94 7.14
C TYR A 212 20.31 -0.29 7.42
N LYS A 213 21.42 -0.98 7.15
CA LYS A 213 22.77 -0.40 7.27
C LYS A 213 22.94 0.80 6.34
N SER A 214 22.46 0.66 5.10
CA SER A 214 22.60 1.69 4.07
C SER A 214 21.72 2.92 4.27
N ILE A 215 20.65 2.84 5.10
CA ILE A 215 19.76 3.99 5.38
C ILE A 215 20.56 5.23 5.81
N VAL A 216 21.54 5.07 6.70
CA VAL A 216 22.31 6.21 7.24
C VAL A 216 23.54 6.55 6.40
N GLU A 217 23.80 5.78 5.34
CA GLU A 217 24.87 6.05 4.37
C GLU A 217 24.38 7.02 3.28
N GLU A 218 23.08 7.02 3.02
CA GLU A 218 22.39 7.94 2.12
C GLU A 218 22.17 9.30 2.80
N ASP A 219 22.31 10.39 2.04
CA ASP A 219 22.17 11.74 2.59
C ASP A 219 20.69 12.22 2.62
N ASP A 220 19.76 11.42 2.10
CA ASP A 220 18.34 11.78 1.89
C ASP A 220 17.41 11.46 3.09
N PRO A 221 17.44 10.24 3.69
CA PRO A 221 16.51 9.89 4.75
C PRO A 221 16.83 10.59 6.08
N THR A 222 15.78 10.94 6.82
CA THR A 222 15.93 11.38 8.23
C THR A 222 15.67 10.20 9.16
N CYS A 223 16.75 9.66 9.74
CA CYS A 223 16.66 8.57 10.70
C CYS A 223 16.78 9.10 12.14
N LEU A 224 15.77 8.82 12.97
CA LEU A 224 15.75 9.11 14.39
C LEU A 224 16.01 7.84 15.18
N ILE A 225 16.90 7.92 16.17
CA ILE A 225 17.22 6.82 17.08
C ILE A 225 16.88 7.26 18.50
N ALA A 226 16.12 6.41 19.18
CA ALA A 226 15.80 6.55 20.60
C ALA A 226 16.74 5.68 21.44
N SER A 227 17.38 6.27 22.44
CA SER A 227 18.27 5.58 23.37
C SER A 227 17.87 5.82 24.82
N LYS A 228 18.07 4.79 25.65
CA LYS A 228 17.86 4.83 27.11
C LYS A 228 18.95 4.03 27.79
N ASP A 229 19.60 4.60 28.80
CA ASP A 229 20.68 3.94 29.55
C ASP A 229 21.77 3.35 28.63
N MET A 230 22.19 4.12 27.61
CA MET A 230 23.16 3.70 26.57
C MET A 230 22.73 2.51 25.72
N LYS A 231 21.42 2.21 25.63
CA LYS A 231 20.87 1.17 24.77
C LYS A 231 19.84 1.75 23.81
N GLU A 232 19.87 1.32 22.58
CA GLU A 232 18.89 1.68 21.56
C GLU A 232 17.57 0.95 21.83
N VAL A 233 16.50 1.71 21.84
CA VAL A 233 15.17 1.24 22.25
C VAL A 233 14.09 1.47 21.22
N GLY A 234 14.38 2.23 20.16
CA GLY A 234 13.47 2.46 19.06
C GLY A 234 14.06 3.38 18.00
N PHE A 235 13.38 3.48 16.87
CA PHE A 235 13.82 4.26 15.72
C PHE A 235 12.66 4.58 14.79
N GLN A 236 12.82 5.65 14.01
CA GLN A 236 11.91 6.06 12.94
C GLN A 236 12.72 6.56 11.74
N VAL A 237 12.34 6.20 10.53
CA VAL A 237 12.98 6.64 9.29
C VAL A 237 11.94 7.37 8.44
N TYR A 238 12.32 8.56 7.98
CA TYR A 238 11.49 9.42 7.15
C TYR A 238 12.15 9.61 5.79
N ASP A 239 11.49 9.13 4.73
CA ASP A 239 11.96 9.17 3.34
C ASP A 239 11.19 10.22 2.54
N GLN A 240 11.89 10.92 1.64
CA GLN A 240 11.22 11.78 0.67
C GLN A 240 10.40 10.92 -0.30
N ILE A 241 9.18 11.34 -0.60
CA ILE A 241 8.33 10.70 -1.59
C ILE A 241 8.12 11.60 -2.81
N ASN A 242 7.96 10.96 -3.97
CA ASN A 242 7.44 11.63 -5.15
C ASN A 242 5.92 11.71 -5.03
N THR A 243 5.34 12.85 -5.39
CA THR A 243 3.89 13.00 -5.47
C THR A 243 3.32 12.10 -6.58
N ASP A 244 2.33 11.29 -6.22
CA ASP A 244 1.55 10.43 -7.10
C ASP A 244 0.05 10.55 -6.79
N LEU A 245 -0.80 9.72 -7.40
CA LEU A 245 -2.25 9.81 -7.19
C LEU A 245 -2.71 9.42 -5.76
N MET A 246 -1.88 8.79 -4.94
CA MET A 246 -2.24 8.35 -3.59
C MET A 246 -1.61 9.22 -2.50
N THR A 247 -0.60 10.00 -2.83
CA THR A 247 0.20 10.78 -1.88
C THR A 247 -0.06 12.30 -1.96
N PRO A 248 0.05 13.03 -0.84
CA PRO A 248 -0.09 14.48 -0.84
C PRO A 248 1.10 15.19 -1.52
N ASP A 249 0.89 16.42 -1.98
CA ASP A 249 2.00 17.33 -2.32
C ASP A 249 2.86 17.58 -1.08
N ASN A 250 4.19 17.65 -1.23
CA ASN A 250 5.13 17.94 -0.13
C ASN A 250 4.92 17.03 1.11
N GLY A 251 4.63 15.75 0.87
CA GLY A 251 4.59 14.71 1.89
C GLY A 251 5.97 14.10 2.16
N VAL A 252 6.07 13.40 3.28
CA VAL A 252 7.20 12.54 3.66
C VAL A 252 6.66 11.18 4.11
N GLU A 253 7.37 10.10 3.83
CA GLU A 253 6.97 8.76 4.27
C GLU A 253 7.70 8.37 5.55
N LEU A 254 6.96 8.06 6.61
CA LEU A 254 7.45 7.27 7.74
C LEU A 254 7.49 5.81 7.30
N SER A 255 8.59 5.41 6.66
CA SER A 255 8.74 4.10 5.99
C SER A 255 9.05 2.99 6.99
N ILE A 256 9.77 3.33 8.06
CA ILE A 256 10.25 2.38 9.04
C ILE A 256 10.06 2.95 10.43
N ALA A 257 9.43 2.19 11.31
CA ALA A 257 9.29 2.55 12.71
C ALA A 257 9.31 1.31 13.60
N GLY A 258 10.16 1.34 14.62
CA GLY A 258 10.35 0.23 15.55
C GLY A 258 10.50 0.72 16.99
N THR A 259 10.00 -0.06 17.93
CA THR A 259 10.28 0.10 19.36
C THR A 259 10.57 -1.30 19.90
N SER A 260 11.67 -1.45 20.64
CA SER A 260 12.01 -2.74 21.24
C SER A 260 10.89 -3.25 22.14
N ASP A 261 10.65 -4.56 22.12
CA ASP A 261 9.57 -5.19 22.88
C ASP A 261 9.61 -4.83 24.37
N SER A 262 10.81 -4.76 24.95
CA SER A 262 11.02 -4.40 26.36
C SER A 262 10.59 -2.97 26.72
N GLN A 263 10.40 -2.10 25.72
CA GLN A 263 10.01 -0.70 25.88
C GLN A 263 8.64 -0.36 25.28
N MET A 264 7.95 -1.33 24.69
CA MET A 264 6.59 -1.14 24.22
C MET A 264 5.66 -0.72 25.37
N GLY A 265 4.72 0.17 25.08
CA GLY A 265 3.78 0.71 26.08
C GLY A 265 4.37 1.74 27.05
N LYS A 266 5.69 2.00 27.02
CA LYS A 266 6.35 2.97 27.93
C LYS A 266 6.43 4.41 27.38
N GLY A 267 5.89 4.66 26.18
CA GLY A 267 5.87 5.99 25.57
C GLY A 267 7.08 6.32 24.69
N VAL A 268 7.93 5.35 24.34
CA VAL A 268 9.06 5.54 23.41
C VAL A 268 8.56 5.97 22.02
N GLY A 269 7.64 5.20 21.42
CA GLY A 269 7.07 5.55 20.11
C GLY A 269 6.38 6.92 20.10
N LYS A 270 5.73 7.33 21.19
CA LYS A 270 5.13 8.67 21.33
C LYS A 270 6.19 9.78 21.33
N ARG A 271 7.30 9.56 22.05
CA ARG A 271 8.42 10.50 22.09
C ARG A 271 9.08 10.64 20.72
N LEU A 272 9.31 9.52 20.02
CA LEU A 272 9.79 9.50 18.64
C LEU A 272 8.85 10.26 17.70
N MET A 273 7.54 9.98 17.76
CA MET A 273 6.56 10.66 16.90
C MET A 273 6.51 12.18 17.15
N ASN A 274 6.58 12.63 18.42
CA ASN A 274 6.65 14.07 18.73
C ASN A 274 7.88 14.73 18.09
N GLU A 275 9.03 14.06 18.13
CA GLU A 275 10.28 14.59 17.60
C GLU A 275 10.31 14.53 16.07
N GLY A 276 9.88 13.43 15.48
CA GLY A 276 9.72 13.30 14.02
C GLY A 276 8.75 14.33 13.46
N TYR A 277 7.60 14.53 14.13
CA TYR A 277 6.68 15.62 13.81
C TYR A 277 7.38 17.00 13.80
N ARG A 278 8.11 17.32 14.87
CA ARG A 278 8.80 18.61 15.03
C ARG A 278 9.77 18.84 13.87
N ILE A 279 10.62 17.85 13.59
CA ILE A 279 11.64 17.93 12.54
C ILE A 279 11.00 18.00 11.15
N MET A 280 10.01 17.15 10.85
CA MET A 280 9.36 17.16 9.53
C MET A 280 8.63 18.48 9.26
N LYS A 281 8.00 19.05 10.29
CA LYS A 281 7.40 20.38 10.22
C LYS A 281 8.44 21.48 9.97
N GLU A 282 9.59 21.44 10.66
CA GLU A 282 10.69 22.39 10.45
C GLU A 282 11.29 22.29 9.05
N LYS A 283 11.32 21.08 8.46
CA LYS A 283 11.71 20.84 7.07
C LYS A 283 10.67 21.30 6.03
N GLY A 284 9.49 21.75 6.47
CA GLY A 284 8.45 22.29 5.59
C GLY A 284 7.49 21.26 4.99
N TYR A 285 7.54 20.00 5.44
CA TYR A 285 6.56 19.00 5.04
C TYR A 285 5.17 19.34 5.59
N ASN A 286 4.12 19.01 4.85
CA ASN A 286 2.73 19.24 5.27
C ASN A 286 2.02 17.99 5.77
N SER A 287 2.53 16.81 5.43
CA SER A 287 1.89 15.52 5.69
C SER A 287 2.94 14.45 5.89
N ILE A 288 2.60 13.47 6.72
CA ILE A 288 3.37 12.23 6.88
C ILE A 288 2.48 11.10 6.38
N VAL A 289 2.99 10.30 5.46
CA VAL A 289 2.36 9.06 5.02
C VAL A 289 3.04 7.88 5.70
N THR A 290 2.32 6.79 5.92
CA THR A 290 2.90 5.54 6.41
C THR A 290 1.99 4.38 6.02
N ASP A 291 2.47 3.16 6.23
CA ASP A 291 1.65 1.98 6.11
C ASP A 291 1.92 0.97 7.22
N TRP A 292 0.97 0.07 7.44
CA TRP A 292 1.14 -1.02 8.40
C TRP A 292 0.33 -2.25 8.03
N ARG A 293 0.81 -3.42 8.47
CA ARG A 293 0.03 -4.66 8.46
C ARG A 293 -1.19 -4.49 9.36
N ILE A 294 -2.41 -4.73 8.87
CA ILE A 294 -3.62 -4.56 9.70
C ILE A 294 -3.60 -5.49 10.93
N THR A 295 -2.95 -6.65 10.81
CA THR A 295 -2.76 -7.64 11.88
C THR A 295 -1.66 -7.27 12.88
N ASN A 296 -0.85 -6.24 12.60
CA ASN A 296 0.06 -5.67 13.59
C ASN A 296 -0.75 -4.82 14.57
N LEU A 297 -1.19 -5.42 15.67
CA LEU A 297 -2.10 -4.78 16.62
C LEU A 297 -1.52 -3.52 17.26
N ALA A 298 -0.21 -3.48 17.51
CA ALA A 298 0.46 -2.30 18.02
C ALA A 298 0.37 -1.14 17.02
N SER A 299 0.69 -1.37 15.76
CA SER A 299 0.61 -0.37 14.69
C SER A 299 -0.83 0.06 14.42
N SER A 300 -1.75 -0.91 14.30
CA SER A 300 -3.19 -0.67 14.11
C SER A 300 -3.84 0.09 15.26
N THR A 301 -3.20 0.16 16.43
CA THR A 301 -3.64 1.01 17.55
C THR A 301 -2.87 2.33 17.60
N PHE A 302 -1.57 2.30 17.35
CA PHE A 302 -0.67 3.42 17.57
C PHE A 302 -0.79 4.49 16.48
N TRP A 303 -0.83 4.11 15.20
CA TRP A 303 -0.89 5.08 14.10
C TRP A 303 -2.22 5.85 14.08
N PRO A 304 -3.40 5.23 14.25
CA PRO A 304 -4.64 5.98 14.42
C PRO A 304 -4.62 6.91 15.64
N LYS A 305 -4.00 6.50 16.75
CA LYS A 305 -3.83 7.37 17.93
C LYS A 305 -2.91 8.57 17.67
N CYS A 306 -1.96 8.46 16.74
CA CYS A 306 -1.14 9.58 16.28
C CYS A 306 -1.89 10.50 15.30
N GLY A 307 -3.08 10.11 14.82
CA GLY A 307 -3.89 10.88 13.87
C GLY A 307 -3.75 10.43 12.42
N PHE A 308 -3.06 9.32 12.12
CA PHE A 308 -3.05 8.77 10.76
C PHE A 308 -4.44 8.25 10.40
N MET A 309 -4.97 8.76 9.29
CA MET A 309 -6.25 8.33 8.74
C MET A 309 -6.02 7.35 7.58
N PRO A 310 -6.67 6.17 7.57
CA PRO A 310 -6.62 5.25 6.44
C PRO A 310 -7.18 5.88 5.16
N VAL A 311 -6.44 5.81 4.06
CA VAL A 311 -6.84 6.38 2.75
C VAL A 311 -6.92 5.31 1.65
N ALA A 312 -6.17 4.23 1.81
CA ALA A 312 -6.22 3.07 0.94
C ALA A 312 -5.96 1.78 1.73
N TYR A 313 -6.50 0.67 1.24
CA TYR A 313 -6.13 -0.67 1.72
C TYR A 313 -5.45 -1.46 0.63
N ARG A 314 -4.36 -2.15 0.98
CA ARG A 314 -3.93 -3.32 0.21
C ARG A 314 -4.76 -4.51 0.69
N MET A 315 -5.62 -5.03 -0.18
CA MET A 315 -6.38 -6.24 0.07
C MET A 315 -5.81 -7.42 -0.72
N VAL A 316 -5.96 -8.62 -0.17
CA VAL A 316 -5.44 -9.86 -0.75
C VAL A 316 -6.54 -10.92 -0.85
N ARG A 317 -6.55 -11.66 -1.95
CA ARG A 317 -7.32 -12.90 -2.10
C ARG A 317 -6.39 -14.04 -2.45
N SER A 318 -6.50 -15.11 -1.66
CA SER A 318 -5.86 -16.40 -1.93
C SER A 318 -6.86 -17.31 -2.61
N ILE A 319 -6.48 -17.86 -3.76
CA ILE A 319 -7.24 -18.86 -4.49
C ILE A 319 -6.49 -20.19 -4.34
N ASP A 320 -7.22 -21.28 -4.13
CA ASP A 320 -6.61 -22.61 -4.06
C ASP A 320 -5.99 -22.96 -5.42
N SER A 321 -4.69 -23.26 -5.43
CA SER A 321 -3.94 -23.56 -6.66
C SER A 321 -4.37 -24.86 -7.34
N HIS A 322 -5.09 -25.75 -6.65
CA HIS A 322 -5.68 -26.93 -7.26
C HIS A 322 -6.68 -26.58 -8.37
N ILE A 323 -7.26 -25.36 -8.37
CA ILE A 323 -8.17 -24.92 -9.46
C ILE A 323 -7.52 -25.00 -10.85
N ALA A 324 -6.19 -24.98 -10.93
CA ALA A 324 -5.44 -25.14 -12.18
C ALA A 324 -5.74 -26.48 -12.89
N TRP A 325 -6.06 -27.53 -12.14
CA TRP A 325 -6.33 -28.87 -12.69
C TRP A 325 -7.66 -29.47 -12.20
N ALA A 326 -8.11 -29.14 -10.99
CA ALA A 326 -9.35 -29.63 -10.38
C ALA A 326 -10.54 -28.75 -10.79
N ASN A 327 -10.86 -28.73 -12.08
CA ASN A 327 -11.97 -27.95 -12.62
C ASN A 327 -12.71 -28.75 -13.72
N PHE A 328 -13.93 -28.32 -14.04
CA PHE A 328 -14.79 -28.99 -15.03
C PHE A 328 -14.32 -28.85 -16.49
N ASN A 329 -13.23 -28.14 -16.77
CA ASN A 329 -12.57 -28.19 -18.08
C ASN A 329 -11.60 -29.37 -18.19
N ASN A 330 -11.16 -29.94 -17.07
CA ASN A 330 -10.31 -31.13 -17.05
C ASN A 330 -11.11 -32.37 -17.50
N PRO A 331 -10.68 -33.07 -18.57
CA PRO A 331 -11.36 -34.27 -19.06
C PRO A 331 -11.54 -35.35 -18.00
N SER A 332 -10.58 -35.51 -17.08
CA SER A 332 -10.64 -36.53 -16.03
C SER A 332 -11.77 -36.31 -15.04
N ILE A 333 -12.19 -35.05 -14.82
CA ILE A 333 -13.32 -34.70 -13.94
C ILE A 333 -14.66 -34.90 -14.66
N LYS A 334 -14.72 -34.68 -15.99
CA LYS A 334 -15.96 -34.85 -16.78
C LYS A 334 -16.44 -36.30 -16.89
N LEU A 335 -15.59 -37.26 -16.53
CA LEU A 335 -15.87 -38.70 -16.58
C LEU A 335 -16.47 -39.24 -15.26
N LEU A 336 -16.54 -38.42 -14.20
CA LEU A 336 -17.22 -38.71 -12.93
C LEU A 336 -18.67 -38.23 -13.02
#